data_AF-A0A433I7S6-F1
#
_entry.id   AF-A0A433I7S6-F1
#
_cell.length_a   1.000
_cell.length_b   1.000
_cell.length_c   1.000
_cell.angle_alpha   90.00
_cell.angle_beta   90.00
_cell.angle_gamma   90.00
#
_symmetry.space_group_name_H-M   'P 1'
#
loop_
_entity.id
_entity.type
_entity.pdbx_description
1 polymer ?
#
loop_
_entity_poly.entity_id
_entity_poly.type
_entity_poly.pdbx_seq_one_letter_code
_entity_poly.pdbx_strand_id
1 'polypeptide(L)'
;MILTDIDASASILAQVDAGPCQLRLRWMAAGRAPVLVDEIGTVFQPWEVELLRWPPEIETALQRSGYLPVQPLDMALWCNCAD
;
A
#
# COMPACT_ATOMS: atom_id res chain seq x y z
N MET A 1 -10.72 7.08 26.15
CA MET A 1 -9.82 6.38 25.22
C MET A 1 -10.26 6.79 23.83
N ILE A 2 -9.69 7.90 23.35
CA ILE A 2 -10.04 8.46 22.04
C ILE A 2 -9.34 7.54 21.05
N LEU A 3 -10.10 6.77 20.28
CA LEU A 3 -9.62 6.22 19.02
C LEU A 3 -9.27 7.45 18.20
N THR A 4 -8.01 7.89 18.25
CA THR A 4 -7.44 8.67 17.16
C THR A 4 -7.61 7.77 15.95
N ASP A 5 -8.73 7.99 15.27
CA ASP A 5 -8.83 7.88 13.84
C ASP A 5 -7.53 8.50 13.34
N ILE A 6 -6.58 7.61 13.05
CA ILE A 6 -5.40 8.01 12.30
C ILE A 6 -6.03 8.32 10.95
N ASP A 7 -6.50 9.56 10.80
CA ASP A 7 -6.62 10.25 9.54
C ASP A 7 -5.19 10.38 9.00
N ALA A 8 -4.60 9.22 8.69
CA ALA A 8 -3.64 9.14 7.63
C ALA A 8 -4.47 9.39 6.37
N SER A 9 -4.83 10.66 6.15
CA SER A 9 -5.10 11.23 4.83
C SER A 9 -3.81 11.22 4.00
N ALA A 10 -3.11 10.10 4.05
CA ALA A 10 -1.99 9.72 3.23
C ALA A 10 -2.56 9.40 1.86
N SER A 11 -2.70 10.42 1.02
CA SER A 11 -3.09 10.25 -0.37
C SER A 11 -2.03 9.41 -1.07
N ILE A 12 -2.45 8.24 -1.54
CA ILE A 12 -1.65 7.32 -2.32
C ILE A 12 -1.90 7.64 -3.78
N LEU A 13 -0.85 7.92 -4.54
CA LEU A 13 -0.99 8.01 -5.99
C LEU A 13 -0.87 6.60 -6.55
N ALA A 14 -1.88 6.17 -7.30
CA ALA A 14 -1.88 4.90 -8.00
C ALA A 14 -2.27 5.10 -9.46
N GLN A 15 -1.87 4.18 -10.31
CA GLN A 15 -2.34 4.05 -11.68
C GLN A 15 -3.39 2.94 -11.73
N VAL A 16 -4.55 3.24 -12.29
CA VAL A 16 -5.62 2.28 -12.58
C VAL A 16 -5.88 2.26 -14.09
N ASP A 17 -6.70 1.32 -14.59
CA ASP A 17 -7.03 1.25 -16.03
C ASP A 17 -7.59 2.57 -16.59
N ALA A 18 -8.35 3.31 -15.77
CA ALA A 18 -8.93 4.61 -16.14
C ALA A 18 -7.93 5.79 -16.12
N GLY A 19 -6.72 5.59 -15.59
CA GLY A 19 -5.73 6.67 -15.43
C GLY A 19 -5.12 6.75 -14.03
N PRO A 20 -4.28 7.77 -13.79
CA PRO A 20 -3.76 8.04 -12.45
C PRO A 20 -4.90 8.49 -11.53
N CYS A 21 -4.94 7.94 -10.32
CA CYS A 21 -5.97 8.15 -9.33
C CYS A 21 -5.36 8.32 -7.93
N GLN A 22 -6.06 9.07 -7.06
CA GLN A 22 -5.67 9.22 -5.66
C GLN A 22 -6.47 8.26 -4.80
N LEU A 23 -5.79 7.29 -4.22
CA LEU A 23 -6.37 6.30 -3.32
C LEU A 23 -6.05 6.64 -1.87
N ARG A 24 -6.83 6.09 -0.95
CA ARG A 24 -6.61 6.17 0.48
C ARG A 24 -6.61 4.78 1.08
N LEU A 25 -5.77 4.57 2.09
CA LEU A 25 -5.77 3.33 2.83
C LEU A 25 -6.89 3.36 3.86
N ARG A 26 -7.85 2.44 3.73
CA ARG A 26 -8.97 2.30 4.67
C ARG A 26 -8.82 1.05 5.51
N TRP A 27 -8.77 1.25 6.83
CA TRP A 27 -8.78 0.16 7.81
C TRP A 27 -10.17 -0.47 7.87
N MET A 28 -10.22 -1.79 7.67
CA MET A 28 -11.46 -2.57 7.79
C MET A 28 -11.68 -2.99 9.24
N ALA A 29 -12.93 -3.27 9.61
CA ALA A 29 -13.29 -3.75 10.94
C ALA A 29 -12.48 -5.01 11.34
N ALA A 30 -12.34 -5.21 12.65
CA ALA A 30 -11.40 -6.10 13.31
C ALA A 30 -11.04 -7.39 12.54
N GLY A 31 -9.75 -7.52 12.19
CA GLY A 31 -9.15 -8.74 11.64
C GLY A 31 -8.97 -8.76 10.12
N ARG A 32 -9.47 -7.76 9.39
CA ARG A 32 -9.25 -7.66 7.94
C ARG A 32 -8.06 -6.74 7.61
N ALA A 33 -7.33 -7.10 6.56
CA ALA A 33 -6.29 -6.25 6.00
C ALA A 33 -6.91 -4.92 5.52
N PRO A 34 -6.20 -3.79 5.66
CA PRO A 34 -6.66 -2.54 5.09
C PRO A 34 -6.74 -2.63 3.56
N VAL A 35 -7.67 -1.87 2.98
CA VAL A 35 -7.92 -1.86 1.54
C VAL A 35 -7.74 -0.46 0.98
N LEU A 36 -7.34 -0.36 -0.28
CA LEU A 36 -7.30 0.90 -0.99
C LEU A 36 -8.68 1.28 -1.49
N VAL A 37 -9.06 2.53 -1.25
CA VAL A 37 -10.32 3.09 -1.72
C VAL A 37 -10.12 4.43 -2.43
N ASP A 38 -10.94 4.70 -3.45
CA ASP A 38 -11.05 6.02 -4.06
C ASP A 38 -11.84 7.01 -3.18
N GLU A 39 -11.94 8.27 -3.62
CA GLU A 39 -12.81 9.31 -3.08
C GLU A 39 -14.29 8.87 -3.01
N ILE A 40 -14.75 8.12 -4.01
CA ILE A 40 -16.14 7.63 -4.08
C ILE A 40 -16.35 6.37 -3.19
N GLY A 41 -15.27 5.83 -2.60
CA GLY A 41 -15.31 4.63 -1.76
C GLY A 41 -15.20 3.31 -2.54
N THR A 42 -14.88 3.35 -3.83
CA THR A 42 -14.58 2.16 -4.63
C THR A 42 -13.36 1.45 -4.08
N VAL A 43 -13.48 0.14 -3.79
CA VAL A 43 -12.37 -0.68 -3.31
C VAL A 43 -11.56 -1.21 -4.47
N PHE A 44 -10.24 -1.11 -4.37
CA PHE A 44 -9.31 -1.62 -5.36
C PHE A 44 -8.48 -2.78 -4.82
N GLN A 45 -8.35 -3.85 -5.58
CA GLN A 45 -7.50 -4.99 -5.24
C GLN A 45 -6.03 -4.73 -5.63
N PRO A 46 -5.06 -5.43 -5.02
CA PRO A 46 -3.64 -5.27 -5.31
C PRO A 46 -3.23 -5.43 -6.78
N TRP A 47 -3.96 -6.26 -7.54
CA TRP A 47 -3.68 -6.50 -8.96
C TRP A 47 -4.40 -5.53 -9.90
N GLU A 48 -5.30 -4.68 -9.39
CA GLU A 48 -6.06 -3.71 -10.18
C GLU A 48 -5.37 -2.33 -10.22
N VAL A 49 -4.34 -2.13 -9.39
CA VAL A 49 -3.70 -0.83 -9.21
C VAL A 49 -2.20 -0.98 -9.16
N GLU A 50 -1.50 -0.04 -9.78
CA GLU A 50 -0.06 0.11 -9.66
C GLU A 50 0.24 1.29 -8.77
N LEU A 51 0.90 1.05 -7.64
CA LEU A 51 1.25 2.12 -6.71
C LEU A 51 2.39 2.97 -7.27
N LEU A 52 2.16 4.27 -7.43
CA LEU A 52 3.14 5.23 -7.94
C LEU A 52 3.81 6.02 -6.82
N ARG A 53 3.05 6.40 -5.78
CA ARG A 53 3.56 7.15 -4.63
C ARG A 53 2.74 6.88 -3.39
N TRP A 54 3.41 6.66 -2.27
CA TRP A 54 2.80 6.54 -0.94
C TRP A 54 3.72 7.16 0.12
N PRO A 55 3.17 7.64 1.25
CA PRO A 55 4.00 8.02 2.38
C PRO A 55 4.59 6.79 3.08
N PRO A 56 5.79 6.91 3.66
CA PRO A 56 6.52 5.78 4.25
C PRO A 56 5.80 5.15 5.45
N GLU A 57 4.98 5.94 6.17
CA GLU A 57 4.24 5.49 7.35
C GLU A 57 3.19 4.39 7.05
N ILE A 58 2.70 4.29 5.82
CA ILE A 58 1.71 3.28 5.42
C ILE A 58 2.30 2.10 4.65
N GLU A 59 3.59 2.13 4.35
CA GLU A 59 4.25 1.09 3.55
C GLU A 59 4.08 -0.31 4.17
N THR A 60 4.30 -0.42 5.49
CA THR A 60 4.10 -1.69 6.21
C THR A 60 2.66 -2.18 6.10
N ALA A 61 1.68 -1.27 6.10
CA ALA A 61 0.28 -1.65 5.95
C ALA A 61 -0.03 -2.11 4.51
N LEU A 62 0.55 -1.47 3.49
CA LEU A 62 0.43 -1.87 2.08
C LEU A 62 1.07 -3.24 1.82
N GLN A 63 2.25 -3.50 2.39
CA GLN A 63 2.92 -4.81 2.32
C GLN A 63 2.08 -5.91 2.98
N ARG A 64 1.55 -5.66 4.18
CA ARG A 64 0.69 -6.61 4.90
C ARG A 64 -0.62 -6.90 4.16
N SER A 65 -1.04 -5.98 3.29
CA SER A 65 -2.29 -6.08 2.51
C SER A 65 -2.05 -6.60 1.10
N GLY A 66 -0.79 -6.87 0.73
CA GLY A 66 -0.41 -7.41 -0.58
C GLY A 66 -0.34 -6.38 -1.71
N TYR A 67 -0.56 -5.09 -1.45
CA TYR A 67 -0.39 -4.02 -2.45
C TYR A 67 1.07 -3.77 -2.79
N LEU A 68 1.97 -4.09 -1.87
CA LEU A 68 3.40 -4.10 -2.12
C LEU A 68 3.93 -5.52 -1.95
N PRO A 69 4.86 -5.96 -2.82
CA PRO A 69 5.59 -7.17 -2.53
C PRO A 69 6.31 -7.02 -1.19
N VAL A 70 6.25 -8.05 -0.36
CA VAL A 70 7.18 -8.18 0.76
C VAL A 70 8.53 -8.47 0.12
N GLN A 71 9.25 -7.44 -0.31
CA GLN A 71 10.64 -7.60 -0.67
C GLN A 71 11.36 -8.00 0.62
N PRO A 72 11.97 -9.20 0.69
CA PRO A 72 12.96 -9.43 1.72
C PRO A 72 14.03 -8.36 1.48
N LEU A 73 14.22 -7.50 2.48
CA LEU A 73 15.27 -6.47 2.47
C LEU A 73 16.54 -7.12 1.92
N ASP A 74 16.94 -6.67 0.73
CA ASP A 74 18.10 -7.07 -0.04
C ASP A 74 19.05 -8.04 0.68
N MET A 75 18.80 -9.35 0.54
CA MET A 75 19.83 -10.38 0.74
C MET A 75 20.41 -10.80 -0.61
N ALA A 76 20.47 -9.87 -1.56
CA ALA A 76 21.45 -9.90 -2.63
C ALA A 76 22.77 -9.28 -2.11
N LEU A 77 23.18 -9.72 -0.91
CA LEU A 77 24.58 -9.65 -0.48
C LEU A 77 25.37 -10.55 -1.42
N TRP A 78 25.74 -9.95 -2.54
CA TRP A 78 26.96 -10.21 -3.30
C TRP A 78 27.41 -11.66 -3.21
N CYS A 79 26.81 -12.55 -4.02
CA CYS A 79 27.64 -13.61 -4.59
C CYS A 79 28.61 -12.93 -5.54
N ASN A 80 29.62 -12.30 -4.94
CA ASN A 80 30.77 -11.73 -5.58
C ASN A 80 31.39 -12.89 -6.34
N CYS A 81 31.28 -12.87 -7.66
CA CYS A 81 32.13 -13.68 -8.50
C CYS A 81 33.58 -13.33 -8.15
N ALA A 82 34.33 -14.29 -7.61
CA ALA A 82 35.78 -14.21 -7.55
C ALA A 82 36.37 -15.62 -7.67
N ASP A 83 36.94 -15.84 -8.87
CA ASP A 83 37.83 -16.91 -9.35
C ASP A 83 37.28 -18.34 -9.53
#